data_AF-I1C120-F1
#
_entry.id   AF-I1C120-F1
#
_cell.length_a   1.000
_cell.length_b   1.000
_cell.length_c   1.000
_cell.angle_alpha   90.00
_cell.angle_beta   90.00
_cell.angle_gamma   90.00
#
_symmetry.space_group_name_H-M   'P 1'
#
loop_
_entity.id
_entity.type
_entity.pdbx_description
1 polymer ?
#
loop_
_entity_poly.entity_id
_entity_poly.type
_entity_poly.pdbx_seq_one_letter_code
_entity_poly.pdbx_strand_id
1 'polypeptide(L)'
;MSEYDQGYWGSITSSVDCHDLMLMMVSSCRCEENYVYSWYIAEFWNTISSLAMIILGLMGTILHWKTLGSKLSFGYLFIIIVGIGSILFHATLQFEYQMWDEVPMIWTACYLLWLLLEENGYHGYFSLMILCYCTLATYLTSQSRGSLQFYLFQLS
;
A
#
# COMPACT_ATOMS: atom_id res chain seq x y z
N MET A 1 26.85 5.76 8.72
CA MET A 1 25.49 6.23 9.04
C MET A 1 25.60 7.74 9.16
N SER A 2 25.38 8.48 8.07
CA SER A 2 25.46 9.94 8.12
C SER A 2 24.24 10.48 8.86
N GLU A 3 24.44 11.56 9.60
CA GLU A 3 23.51 12.21 10.54
C GLU A 3 22.25 12.82 9.88
N TYR A 4 22.05 12.61 8.58
CA TYR A 4 21.09 13.34 7.74
C TYR A 4 19.75 12.60 7.51
N ASP A 5 19.59 11.35 7.96
CA ASP A 5 18.37 10.55 7.76
C ASP A 5 17.53 10.31 9.04
N GLN A 6 17.83 11.01 10.14
CA GLN A 6 17.12 10.85 11.41
C GLN A 6 16.06 11.94 11.54
N GLY A 7 14.78 11.60 11.29
CA GLY A 7 13.65 12.48 11.60
C GLY A 7 12.96 12.13 12.92
N TYR A 8 11.79 12.72 13.18
CA TYR A 8 11.06 12.53 14.45
C TYR A 8 10.79 11.06 14.81
N TRP A 9 10.55 10.21 13.82
CA TRP A 9 10.13 8.82 13.99
C TRP A 9 11.28 7.81 14.18
N GLY A 10 12.52 8.29 14.25
CA GLY A 10 13.72 7.46 14.46
C GLY A 10 14.35 6.97 13.15
N SER A 11 15.18 5.93 13.26
CA SER A 11 15.87 5.35 12.10
C SER A 11 14.91 4.66 11.16
N ILE A 12 15.16 4.84 9.86
CA ILE A 12 14.39 4.20 8.80
C ILE A 12 14.61 2.68 8.84
N THR A 13 13.52 1.91 8.79
CA THR A 13 13.54 0.43 8.83
C THR A 13 12.89 -0.23 7.62
N SER A 14 12.39 0.57 6.66
CA SER A 14 11.71 0.05 5.47
C SER A 14 12.64 -0.76 4.57
N SER A 15 12.08 -1.66 3.75
CA SER A 15 12.89 -2.51 2.88
C SER A 15 13.39 -1.81 1.60
N VAL A 16 12.97 -0.56 1.37
CA VAL A 16 13.20 0.19 0.13
C VAL A 16 13.62 1.64 0.44
N ASP A 17 14.93 1.87 0.69
CA ASP A 17 15.49 3.20 0.91
C ASP A 17 16.77 3.44 0.07
N CYS A 18 16.97 4.68 -0.41
CA CYS A 18 18.05 5.04 -1.36
C CYS A 18 19.49 4.96 -0.80
N HIS A 19 19.70 4.63 0.48
CA HIS A 19 21.02 4.80 1.14
C HIS A 19 21.83 3.51 1.33
N ASP A 20 21.46 2.38 0.74
CA ASP A 20 22.36 1.22 0.70
C ASP A 20 23.37 1.34 -0.46
N LEU A 21 24.35 2.21 -0.27
CA LEU A 21 25.46 2.48 -1.20
C LEU A 21 26.46 1.30 -1.35
N MET A 22 26.11 0.06 -1.01
CA MET A 22 27.01 -1.09 -1.16
C MET A 22 26.45 -2.30 -1.90
N LEU A 23 25.17 -2.35 -2.25
CA LEU A 23 24.61 -3.43 -3.07
C LEU A 23 23.88 -2.89 -4.29
N MET A 24 24.68 -2.50 -5.29
CA MET A 24 24.23 -2.36 -6.68
C MET A 24 23.52 -3.65 -7.12
N MET A 25 22.18 -3.68 -7.07
CA MET A 25 21.31 -4.31 -8.07
C MET A 25 19.81 -4.26 -7.71
N VAL A 26 19.40 -3.90 -6.48
CA VAL A 26 17.96 -3.85 -6.09
C VAL A 26 17.64 -2.68 -5.16
N SER A 27 18.10 -1.46 -5.49
CA SER A 27 17.71 -0.25 -4.77
C SER A 27 16.51 0.39 -5.46
N SER A 28 15.29 0.13 -4.98
CA SER A 28 14.11 0.94 -5.30
C SER A 28 14.30 2.30 -4.64
N CYS A 29 15.04 3.19 -5.31
CA CYS A 29 15.28 4.53 -4.80
C CYS A 29 13.97 5.33 -4.93
N ARG A 30 13.36 5.67 -3.79
CA ARG A 30 12.22 6.59 -3.80
C ARG A 30 12.72 7.96 -4.28
N CYS A 31 11.96 8.57 -5.18
CA CYS A 31 12.39 9.75 -5.96
C CYS A 31 12.47 11.05 -5.13
N GLU A 32 11.94 11.03 -3.89
CA GLU A 32 11.89 12.18 -2.98
C GLU A 32 12.95 12.01 -1.87
N GLU A 33 13.68 13.09 -1.56
CA GLU A 33 14.61 13.12 -0.42
C GLU A 33 13.85 13.17 0.91
N ASN A 34 14.35 12.43 1.90
CA ASN A 34 13.70 12.28 3.20
C ASN A 34 13.82 13.56 4.07
N TYR A 35 12.74 13.93 4.75
CA TYR A 35 12.65 15.02 5.74
C TYR A 35 13.03 16.43 5.25
N VAL A 36 12.93 16.70 3.95
CA VAL A 36 13.30 18.01 3.37
C VAL A 36 12.36 19.14 3.81
N TYR A 37 11.05 18.90 3.84
CA TYR A 37 10.04 19.95 4.06
C TYR A 37 9.53 20.01 5.51
N SER A 38 9.61 18.92 6.26
CA SER A 38 9.11 18.83 7.63
C SER A 38 9.88 17.79 8.43
N TRP A 39 10.11 18.09 9.71
CA TRP A 39 10.72 17.15 10.66
C TRP A 39 9.84 15.93 11.00
N TYR A 40 8.52 16.04 10.75
CA TYR A 40 7.53 15.00 11.11
C TYR A 40 7.13 14.10 9.94
N ILE A 41 7.35 14.53 8.70
CA ILE A 41 6.92 13.81 7.49
C ILE A 41 8.17 13.55 6.67
N ALA A 42 8.51 12.28 6.48
CA ALA A 42 9.67 11.90 5.70
C ALA A 42 9.52 12.28 4.22
N GLU A 43 8.43 11.87 3.56
CA GLU A 43 8.18 12.19 2.14
C GLU A 43 6.91 13.02 1.98
N PHE A 44 7.08 14.33 1.77
CA PHE A 44 5.97 15.28 1.80
C PHE A 44 5.05 15.14 0.59
N TRP A 45 5.62 15.06 -0.62
CA TRP A 45 4.85 14.98 -1.85
C TRP A 45 4.15 13.63 -2.01
N ASN A 46 4.81 12.55 -1.59
CA ASN A 46 4.17 11.22 -1.57
C ASN A 46 3.01 11.19 -0.56
N THR A 47 3.17 11.78 0.63
CA THR A 47 2.09 11.88 1.62
C THR A 47 0.89 12.68 1.09
N ILE A 48 1.11 13.80 0.39
CA ILE A 48 0.03 14.60 -0.22
C ILE A 48 -0.69 13.82 -1.32
N SER A 49 0.05 13.09 -2.14
CA SER A 49 -0.52 12.26 -3.21
C SER A 49 -1.42 11.16 -2.62
N SER A 50 -1.00 10.53 -1.52
CA SER A 50 -1.81 9.54 -0.80
C SER A 50 -3.04 10.16 -0.12
N LEU A 51 -2.96 11.42 0.32
CA LEU A 51 -4.13 12.17 0.78
C LEU A 51 -5.15 12.39 -0.35
N ALA A 52 -4.69 12.64 -1.58
CA ALA A 52 -5.59 12.73 -2.73
C ALA A 52 -6.34 11.41 -2.98
N MET A 53 -5.71 10.25 -2.75
CA MET A 53 -6.38 8.95 -2.83
C MET A 53 -7.55 8.83 -1.83
N ILE A 54 -7.35 9.27 -0.58
CA ILE A 54 -8.42 9.30 0.44
C ILE A 54 -9.57 10.19 -0.01
N ILE A 55 -9.27 11.40 -0.50
CA ILE A 55 -10.29 12.36 -0.94
C ILE A 55 -11.12 11.76 -2.08
N LEU A 56 -10.46 11.17 -3.09
CA LEU A 56 -11.14 10.55 -4.23
C LEU A 56 -11.96 9.32 -3.80
N GLY A 57 -11.46 8.51 -2.87
CA GLY A 57 -12.20 7.38 -2.29
C GLY A 57 -13.45 7.83 -1.53
N LEU A 58 -13.35 8.89 -0.72
CA LEU A 58 -14.49 9.48 -0.01
C LEU A 58 -15.52 10.07 -0.98
N MET A 59 -15.07 10.84 -1.96
CA MET A 59 -15.94 11.39 -3.01
C MET A 59 -16.66 10.26 -3.75
N GLY A 60 -15.92 9.24 -4.20
CA GLY A 60 -16.46 8.08 -4.89
C GLY A 60 -17.51 7.34 -4.06
N THR A 61 -17.24 7.14 -2.76
CA THR A 61 -18.19 6.53 -1.83
C THR A 61 -19.48 7.36 -1.74
N ILE A 62 -19.38 8.68 -1.50
CA ILE A 62 -20.55 9.56 -1.31
C ILE A 62 -21.40 9.66 -2.59
N LEU A 63 -20.74 9.84 -3.75
CA LEU A 63 -21.40 9.98 -5.05
C LEU A 63 -22.11 8.70 -5.47
N HIS A 64 -21.51 7.53 -5.20
CA HIS A 64 -21.96 6.27 -5.74
C HIS A 64 -22.71 5.38 -4.74
N TRP A 65 -22.80 5.78 -3.47
CA TRP A 65 -23.45 5.02 -2.39
C TRP A 65 -24.87 4.54 -2.74
N LYS A 66 -25.64 5.39 -3.44
CA LYS A 66 -27.05 5.11 -3.77
C LYS A 66 -27.26 4.59 -5.19
N THR A 67 -26.24 4.66 -6.06
CA THR A 67 -26.42 4.47 -7.51
C THR A 67 -25.76 3.20 -8.05
N LEU A 68 -24.53 2.86 -7.63
CA LEU A 68 -23.78 1.69 -8.15
C LEU A 68 -23.83 0.46 -7.24
N GLY A 69 -24.67 0.49 -6.21
CA GLY A 69 -24.84 -0.62 -5.28
C GLY A 69 -23.76 -0.72 -4.21
N SER A 70 -24.06 -1.49 -3.16
CA SER A 70 -23.23 -1.55 -1.96
C SER A 70 -21.85 -2.17 -2.21
N LYS A 71 -21.73 -3.10 -3.17
CA LYS A 71 -20.47 -3.80 -3.46
C LYS A 71 -19.40 -2.86 -4.03
N LEU A 72 -19.73 -2.07 -5.04
CA LEU A 72 -18.78 -1.08 -5.57
C LEU A 72 -18.46 0.00 -4.53
N SER A 73 -19.44 0.36 -3.69
CA SER A 73 -19.23 1.30 -2.58
C SER A 73 -18.19 0.79 -1.58
N PHE A 74 -18.15 -0.51 -1.29
CA PHE A 74 -17.08 -1.11 -0.48
C PHE A 74 -15.70 -1.02 -1.16
N GLY A 75 -15.64 -1.11 -2.49
CA GLY A 75 -14.39 -0.91 -3.24
C GLY A 75 -13.77 0.46 -2.99
N TYR A 76 -14.59 1.52 -2.94
CA TYR A 76 -14.10 2.86 -2.59
C TYR A 76 -13.61 2.97 -1.13
N LEU A 77 -14.23 2.23 -0.20
CA LEU A 77 -13.74 2.17 1.19
C LEU A 77 -12.36 1.51 1.28
N PHE A 78 -12.10 0.47 0.48
CA PHE A 78 -10.78 -0.17 0.41
C PHE A 78 -9.70 0.81 -0.09
N ILE A 79 -10.01 1.64 -1.09
CA ILE A 79 -9.10 2.69 -1.58
C ILE A 79 -8.76 3.70 -0.47
N ILE A 80 -9.74 4.06 0.38
CA ILE A 80 -9.49 4.94 1.53
C ILE A 80 -8.51 4.27 2.52
N ILE A 81 -8.68 2.97 2.79
CA ILE A 81 -7.80 2.22 3.70
C ILE A 81 -6.37 2.20 3.15
N VAL A 82 -6.19 1.94 1.85
CA VAL A 82 -4.88 2.03 1.17
C VAL A 82 -4.28 3.44 1.33
N GLY A 83 -5.06 4.49 1.07
CA GLY A 83 -4.59 5.87 1.22
C GLY A 83 -4.12 6.21 2.64
N ILE A 84 -4.80 5.70 3.67
CA ILE A 84 -4.39 5.87 5.07
C ILE A 84 -3.08 5.12 5.34
N GLY A 85 -2.96 3.87 4.89
CA GLY A 85 -1.74 3.07 5.02
C GLY A 85 -0.54 3.76 4.36
N SER A 86 -0.73 4.24 3.14
CA SER A 86 0.29 4.96 2.36
C SER A 86 0.73 6.27 3.03
N ILE A 87 -0.19 7.05 3.63
CA ILE A 87 0.17 8.25 4.42
C ILE A 87 1.05 7.88 5.60
N LEU A 88 0.66 6.84 6.36
CA LEU A 88 1.42 6.40 7.53
C LEU A 88 2.81 5.90 7.12
N PHE A 89 2.90 5.18 6.00
CA PHE A 89 4.17 4.72 5.47
C PHE A 89 5.06 5.89 5.04
N HIS A 90 4.60 6.78 4.15
CA HIS A 90 5.40 7.89 3.64
C HIS A 90 5.75 8.95 4.70
N ALA A 91 4.95 9.06 5.76
CA ALA A 91 5.27 9.94 6.88
C ALA A 91 6.40 9.38 7.78
N THR A 92 6.50 8.06 7.92
CA THR A 92 7.33 7.43 8.97
C THR A 92 8.48 6.56 8.45
N LEU A 93 8.32 5.98 7.26
CA LEU A 93 9.24 5.03 6.63
C LEU A 93 9.60 3.81 7.50
N GLN A 94 8.65 3.34 8.30
CA GLN A 94 8.84 2.13 9.11
C GLN A 94 8.28 0.91 8.39
N PHE A 95 8.95 -0.24 8.55
CA PHE A 95 8.55 -1.51 7.94
C PHE A 95 7.13 -1.94 8.35
N GLU A 96 6.73 -1.66 9.59
CA GLU A 96 5.39 -1.96 10.09
C GLU A 96 4.33 -1.25 9.23
N TYR A 97 4.53 0.05 8.95
CA TYR A 97 3.60 0.83 8.14
C TYR A 97 3.71 0.52 6.64
N GLN A 98 4.85 0.02 6.18
CA GLN A 98 4.97 -0.52 4.82
C GLN A 98 3.98 -1.67 4.61
N MET A 99 3.84 -2.57 5.58
CA MET A 99 2.86 -3.65 5.51
C MET A 99 1.42 -3.13 5.52
N TRP A 100 1.16 -2.01 6.21
CA TRP A 100 -0.13 -1.33 6.19
C TRP A 100 -0.47 -0.65 4.86
N ASP A 101 0.51 -0.39 4.00
CA ASP A 101 0.27 0.09 2.64
C ASP A 101 0.12 -1.08 1.66
N GLU A 102 1.07 -2.01 1.68
CA GLU A 102 1.14 -3.14 0.75
C GLU A 102 0.00 -4.15 0.92
N VAL A 103 -0.33 -4.56 2.15
CA VAL A 103 -1.35 -5.59 2.36
C VAL A 103 -2.73 -5.10 1.91
N PRO A 104 -3.22 -3.90 2.29
CA PRO A 104 -4.49 -3.40 1.79
C PRO A 104 -4.56 -3.26 0.27
N MET A 105 -3.45 -2.97 -0.42
CA MET A 105 -3.42 -2.93 -1.89
C MET A 105 -3.76 -4.29 -2.51
N ILE A 106 -3.16 -5.38 -2.03
CA ILE A 106 -3.45 -6.75 -2.51
C ILE A 106 -4.94 -7.08 -2.28
N TRP A 107 -5.45 -6.77 -1.09
CA TRP A 107 -6.85 -7.03 -0.75
C TRP A 107 -7.81 -6.22 -1.61
N THR A 108 -7.47 -4.97 -1.92
CA THR A 108 -8.26 -4.11 -2.82
C THR A 108 -8.30 -4.69 -4.23
N ALA A 109 -7.16 -5.11 -4.78
CA ALA A 109 -7.08 -5.72 -6.11
C ALA A 109 -7.89 -7.03 -6.19
N CYS A 110 -7.74 -7.90 -5.18
CA CYS A 110 -8.50 -9.15 -5.08
C CYS A 110 -10.00 -8.90 -4.96
N TYR A 111 -10.42 -7.90 -4.19
CA TYR A 111 -11.83 -7.52 -4.04
C TYR A 111 -12.42 -7.03 -5.37
N LEU A 112 -11.71 -6.17 -6.09
CA LEU A 112 -12.15 -5.68 -7.41
C LEU A 112 -12.22 -6.81 -8.44
N LEU A 113 -11.24 -7.72 -8.45
CA LEU A 113 -11.27 -8.90 -9.30
C LEU A 113 -12.46 -9.80 -8.97
N TRP A 114 -12.72 -10.04 -7.69
CA TRP A 114 -13.88 -10.82 -7.25
C TRP A 114 -15.19 -10.17 -7.69
N LEU A 115 -15.33 -8.85 -7.54
CA LEU A 115 -16.51 -8.10 -7.97
C LEU A 115 -16.75 -8.26 -9.47
N LEU A 116 -15.70 -8.12 -10.29
CA LEU A 116 -15.79 -8.29 -11.74
C LEU A 116 -16.18 -9.71 -12.15
N LEU A 117 -15.62 -10.73 -11.49
CA LEU A 117 -15.97 -12.13 -11.77
C LEU A 117 -17.41 -12.43 -11.38
N GLU A 118 -17.87 -11.89 -10.25
CA GLU A 118 -19.25 -12.07 -9.79
C GLU A 118 -20.26 -11.42 -10.74
N GLU A 119 -19.96 -10.22 -11.26
CA GLU A 119 -20.81 -9.55 -12.27
C GLU A 119 -20.87 -10.33 -13.60
N ASN A 120 -19.80 -11.04 -13.96
CA ASN A 120 -19.76 -11.90 -15.15
C ASN A 120 -20.34 -13.32 -14.93
N GLY A 121 -20.94 -13.58 -13.77
CA GLY A 121 -21.61 -14.86 -13.45
C GLY A 121 -20.70 -15.97 -12.96
N TYR A 122 -19.43 -15.68 -12.67
CA TYR A 122 -18.49 -16.64 -12.10
C TYR A 122 -18.61 -16.66 -10.57
N HIS A 123 -19.40 -17.60 -10.05
CA HIS A 123 -19.69 -17.70 -8.61
C HIS A 123 -18.98 -18.88 -7.92
N GLY A 124 -18.83 -18.77 -6.60
CA GLY A 124 -18.43 -19.87 -5.71
C GLY A 124 -16.96 -20.25 -5.79
N TYR A 125 -16.58 -21.08 -6.77
CA TYR A 125 -15.22 -21.62 -6.89
C TYR A 125 -14.18 -20.51 -7.05
N PHE A 126 -14.44 -19.53 -7.92
CA PHE A 126 -13.55 -18.38 -8.12
C PHE A 126 -13.44 -17.49 -6.88
N SER A 127 -14.54 -17.31 -6.13
CA SER A 127 -14.52 -16.54 -4.89
C SER A 127 -13.63 -17.18 -3.82
N LEU A 128 -13.69 -18.51 -3.70
CA LEU A 128 -12.80 -19.26 -2.80
C LEU A 128 -11.35 -19.22 -3.27
N MET A 129 -11.10 -19.36 -4.58
CA MET A 129 -9.75 -19.24 -5.13
C MET A 129 -9.12 -17.87 -4.86
N ILE A 130 -9.86 -16.78 -5.08
CA ILE A 130 -9.38 -15.43 -4.81
C ILE A 130 -9.11 -15.23 -3.32
N LEU A 131 -9.99 -15.73 -2.45
CA LEU A 131 -9.78 -15.64 -1.01
C LEU A 131 -8.51 -16.41 -0.58
N CYS A 132 -8.34 -17.65 -1.04
CA CYS A 132 -7.15 -18.45 -0.79
C CYS A 132 -5.89 -17.75 -1.29
N TYR A 133 -5.92 -17.22 -2.52
CA TYR A 133 -4.82 -16.46 -3.10
C TYR A 133 -4.46 -15.24 -2.23
N CYS A 134 -5.45 -14.43 -1.86
CA CYS A 134 -5.26 -13.22 -1.06
C CYS A 134 -4.64 -13.54 0.31
N THR A 135 -5.12 -14.60 0.97
CA THR A 135 -4.55 -15.06 2.25
C THR A 135 -3.13 -15.60 2.11
N LEU A 136 -2.84 -16.35 1.04
CA LEU A 136 -1.50 -16.89 0.76
C LEU A 136 -0.51 -15.77 0.44
N ALA A 137 -0.88 -14.83 -0.44
CA ALA A 137 -0.08 -13.67 -0.78
C ALA A 137 0.22 -12.83 0.48
N THR A 138 -0.81 -12.53 1.29
CA THR A 138 -0.63 -11.81 2.56
C THR A 138 0.31 -12.55 3.52
N TYR A 139 0.16 -13.87 3.66
CA TYR A 139 1.01 -14.67 4.52
C TYR A 139 2.47 -14.68 4.05
N LEU A 140 2.70 -14.87 2.74
CA LEU A 140 4.04 -14.89 2.15
C LEU A 140 4.74 -13.53 2.27
N THR A 141 4.01 -12.45 1.99
CA THR A 141 4.52 -11.07 2.10
C THR A 141 4.81 -10.72 3.57
N SER A 142 3.92 -11.11 4.51
CA SER A 142 4.09 -10.82 5.94
C SER A 142 5.26 -11.58 6.59
N GLN A 143 5.60 -12.79 6.12
CA GLN A 143 6.70 -13.58 6.69
C GLN A 143 8.06 -13.23 6.09
N SER A 144 8.05 -12.54 4.96
CA SER A 144 9.25 -12.15 4.25
C SER A 144 9.73 -10.77 4.71
N ARG A 145 11.03 -10.51 4.61
CA ARG A 145 11.63 -9.20 4.90
C ARG A 145 12.65 -8.84 3.84
N GLY A 146 12.93 -7.54 3.70
CA GLY A 146 13.91 -7.02 2.75
C GLY A 146 13.48 -7.18 1.29
N SER A 147 14.44 -7.32 0.37
CA SER A 147 14.17 -7.35 -1.08
C SER A 147 13.27 -8.51 -1.51
N LEU A 148 13.27 -9.64 -0.78
CA LEU A 148 12.39 -10.77 -1.09
C LEU A 148 10.92 -10.42 -0.88
N GLN A 149 10.61 -9.67 0.18
CA GLN A 149 9.26 -9.17 0.42
C GLN A 149 8.82 -8.21 -0.70
N PHE A 150 9.72 -7.33 -1.16
CA PHE A 150 9.44 -6.46 -2.31
C PHE A 150 9.08 -7.25 -3.58
N TYR A 151 9.86 -8.27 -3.94
CA TYR A 151 9.57 -9.08 -5.12
C TYR A 151 8.30 -9.91 -4.98
N LEU A 152 8.03 -10.48 -3.80
CA LEU A 152 6.80 -11.23 -3.56
C LEU A 152 5.56 -10.34 -3.69
N PHE A 153 5.63 -9.11 -3.19
CA PHE A 153 4.56 -8.14 -3.35
C PHE A 153 4.32 -7.78 -4.82
N GLN A 154 5.37 -7.55 -5.61
CA GLN A 154 5.23 -7.21 -7.04
C GLN A 154 4.72 -8.38 -7.90
N LEU A 155 4.87 -9.62 -7.43
CA LEU A 155 4.38 -10.82 -8.11
C LEU A 155 2.95 -11.18 -7.74
N SER A 156 2.43 -10.63 -6.63
CA SER A 156 1.06 -10.89 -6.14
C SER A 156 0.02 -10.02 -6.84
#